data_AF-A0A969DLY3-F1
#
_entry.id   AF-A0A969DLY3-F1
#
_cell.length_a   1.000
_cell.length_b   1.000
_cell.length_c   1.000
_cell.angle_alpha   90.00
_cell.angle_beta   90.00
_cell.angle_gamma   90.00
#
_symmetry.space_group_name_H-M   'P 1'
#
loop_
_entity.id
_entity.type
_entity.pdbx_description
1 polymer ?
#
loop_
_entity_poly.entity_id
_entity_poly.type
_entity_poly.pdbx_seq_one_letter_code
_entity_poly.pdbx_strand_id
1 'polypeptide(L)'
;MPVTLSAEMSRLTSNRAAFIEENALYQRMLAGAGGGGLTTQQRQRLEAAQGGRAAQGNIDQLQVGQITQQLEQVREQLDNAEKDLALQQNILDEIRPAVEAGAIARLQLQQQEQEVSNRQTQVDSFREEEDRLLLAITQAQQQQVQNVVGADEGLLDRIAANDTQIATIDSQLTRIILENENQLDQLEAEIEQLEYALENQDLRAPVAGQVFNLQVSPGYVANASEPILEIVPDDTLVARVFITNRDIGFVKQRLDERESEPVMVDVRIDSFPFSEFGDIDGEIIRIGSDALPPDEANPFSGSPPKLRWKARCYRRC
;
A
#
# COMPACT_ATOMS: atom_id res chain seq x y z
N MET A 1 -0.29 -21.90 -12.65
CA MET A 1 -1.66 -21.46 -13.00
C MET A 1 -1.64 -19.96 -13.21
N PRO A 2 -2.35 -19.38 -14.19
CA PRO A 2 -2.42 -17.93 -14.33
C PRO A 2 -3.11 -17.35 -13.09
N VAL A 3 -2.47 -16.40 -12.42
CA VAL A 3 -3.03 -15.70 -11.25
C VAL A 3 -4.11 -14.76 -11.77
N THR A 4 -5.37 -15.15 -11.64
CA THR A 4 -6.50 -14.28 -11.96
C THR A 4 -6.73 -13.34 -10.78
N LEU A 5 -6.49 -12.04 -10.98
CA LEU A 5 -6.88 -11.00 -10.03
C LEU A 5 -8.37 -11.14 -9.69
N SER A 6 -8.74 -10.88 -8.44
CA SER A 6 -10.15 -10.82 -8.06
C SER A 6 -10.89 -9.81 -8.95
N ALA A 7 -12.17 -10.06 -9.21
CA ALA A 7 -13.00 -9.17 -10.05
C ALA A 7 -13.00 -7.73 -9.51
N GLU A 8 -12.94 -7.57 -8.19
CA GLU A 8 -12.84 -6.28 -7.51
C GLU A 8 -11.51 -5.56 -7.78
N MET A 9 -10.37 -6.25 -7.61
CA MET A 9 -9.03 -5.69 -7.88
C MET A 9 -8.88 -5.26 -9.34
N SER A 10 -9.37 -6.07 -10.28
CA SER A 10 -9.37 -5.74 -11.70
C SER A 10 -10.18 -4.47 -12.00
N ARG A 11 -11.37 -4.34 -11.39
CA ARG A 11 -12.21 -3.15 -11.52
C ARG A 11 -11.56 -1.90 -10.91
N LEU A 12 -10.98 -2.00 -9.73
CA LEU A 12 -10.29 -0.89 -9.06
C LEU A 12 -9.09 -0.39 -9.89
N THR A 13 -8.28 -1.32 -10.39
CA THR A 13 -7.13 -0.99 -11.24
C THR A 13 -7.55 -0.35 -12.56
N SER A 14 -8.63 -0.86 -13.18
CA SER A 14 -9.20 -0.28 -14.40
C SER A 14 -9.74 1.13 -14.17
N ASN A 15 -10.47 1.35 -13.08
CA ASN A 15 -10.99 2.67 -12.72
C ASN A 15 -9.86 3.66 -12.45
N ARG A 16 -8.83 3.24 -11.71
CA ARG A 16 -7.63 4.04 -11.46
C ARG A 16 -6.95 4.47 -12.76
N ALA A 17 -6.74 3.53 -13.68
CA ALA A 17 -6.16 3.82 -14.99
C ALA A 17 -7.01 4.81 -15.78
N ALA A 18 -8.34 4.64 -15.76
CA ALA A 18 -9.26 5.55 -16.43
C ALA A 18 -9.19 6.99 -15.89
N PHE A 19 -9.12 7.18 -14.56
CA PHE A 19 -8.94 8.51 -13.97
C PHE A 19 -7.60 9.16 -14.32
N ILE A 20 -6.51 8.37 -14.37
CA ILE A 20 -5.18 8.87 -14.77
C ILE A 20 -5.20 9.33 -16.22
N GLU A 21 -5.78 8.52 -17.11
CA GLU A 21 -5.92 8.88 -18.52
C GLU A 21 -6.80 10.14 -18.70
N GLU A 22 -7.87 10.27 -17.92
CA GLU A 22 -8.73 11.46 -17.97
C GLU A 22 -8.01 12.70 -17.44
N ASN A 23 -7.23 12.60 -16.37
CA ASN A 23 -6.39 13.72 -15.89
C ASN A 23 -5.34 14.12 -16.93
N ALA A 24 -4.73 13.16 -17.61
CA ALA A 24 -3.79 13.44 -18.70
C ALA A 24 -4.47 14.18 -19.86
N LEU A 25 -5.73 13.85 -20.16
CA LEU A 25 -6.53 14.58 -21.15
C LEU A 25 -6.81 16.02 -20.70
N TYR A 26 -7.24 16.23 -19.45
CA TYR A 26 -7.48 17.58 -18.92
C TYR A 26 -6.22 18.44 -18.88
N GLN A 27 -5.07 17.88 -18.51
CA GLN A 27 -3.79 18.57 -18.56
C GLN A 27 -3.41 18.99 -19.99
N ARG A 28 -3.69 18.15 -21.00
CA ARG A 28 -3.47 18.51 -22.41
C ARG A 28 -4.41 19.61 -22.89
N MET A 29 -5.67 19.61 -22.43
CA MET A 29 -6.64 20.68 -22.71
C MET A 29 -6.14 22.02 -22.14
N LEU A 30 -5.62 22.03 -20.92
CA LEU A 30 -5.01 23.21 -20.28
C LEU A 30 -3.76 23.70 -21.03
N ALA A 31 -2.86 22.78 -21.41
CA ALA A 31 -1.62 23.12 -22.10
C ALA A 31 -1.80 23.51 -23.58
N GLY A 32 -3.00 23.31 -24.17
CA GLY A 32 -3.21 23.47 -25.60
C GLY A 32 -2.41 22.49 -26.46
N ALA A 33 -2.01 21.35 -25.90
CA ALA A 33 -1.15 20.37 -26.56
C ALA A 33 -1.90 19.48 -27.55
N GLY A 34 -1.20 18.96 -28.55
CA GLY A 34 -1.77 18.10 -29.61
C GLY A 34 -2.16 16.68 -29.14
N GLY A 35 -2.94 15.99 -29.99
CA GLY A 35 -3.59 14.71 -29.67
C GLY A 35 -2.75 13.42 -29.80
N GLY A 36 -1.41 13.51 -29.75
CA GLY A 36 -0.53 12.34 -29.93
C GLY A 36 -0.76 11.27 -28.86
N GLY A 37 -1.07 10.03 -29.26
CA GLY A 37 -1.32 8.92 -28.33
C GLY A 37 -2.72 8.89 -27.68
N LEU A 38 -3.66 9.74 -28.10
CA LEU A 38 -5.04 9.72 -27.64
C LEU A 38 -5.91 8.75 -28.45
N THR A 39 -6.88 8.12 -27.79
CA THR A 39 -7.95 7.39 -28.46
C THR A 39 -8.78 8.33 -29.35
N THR A 40 -9.51 7.77 -30.33
CA THR A 40 -10.35 8.55 -31.25
C THR A 40 -11.36 9.42 -30.50
N GLN A 41 -12.02 8.88 -29.47
CA GLN A 41 -13.00 9.62 -28.67
C GLN A 41 -12.34 10.73 -27.83
N GLN A 42 -11.18 10.47 -27.21
CA GLN A 42 -10.44 11.50 -26.47
C GLN A 42 -9.98 12.63 -27.39
N ARG A 43 -9.53 12.29 -28.61
CA ARG A 43 -9.14 13.28 -29.62
C ARG A 43 -10.32 14.16 -30.05
N GLN A 44 -11.48 13.56 -30.31
CA GLN A 44 -12.70 14.32 -30.63
C GLN A 44 -13.13 15.24 -29.47
N ARG A 45 -13.03 14.79 -28.22
CA ARG A 45 -13.30 15.64 -27.03
C ARG A 45 -12.32 16.81 -26.95
N LEU A 46 -11.03 16.56 -27.17
CA LEU A 46 -10.00 17.60 -27.17
C LEU A 46 -10.23 18.62 -28.29
N GLU A 47 -10.47 18.16 -29.51
CA GLU A 47 -10.76 19.02 -30.67
C GLU A 47 -12.03 19.84 -30.45
N ALA A 48 -13.09 19.25 -29.90
CA ALA A 48 -14.31 19.97 -29.56
C ALA A 48 -14.08 21.03 -28.47
N ALA A 49 -13.31 20.71 -27.43
CA ALA A 49 -12.96 21.65 -26.37
C ALA A 49 -12.10 22.82 -26.88
N GLN A 50 -11.08 22.53 -27.70
CA GLN A 50 -10.23 23.53 -28.34
C GLN A 50 -11.02 24.40 -29.33
N GLY A 51 -11.88 23.79 -30.15
CA GLY A 51 -12.76 24.48 -31.07
C GLY A 51 -13.75 25.39 -30.35
N GLY A 52 -14.34 24.92 -29.24
CA GLY A 52 -15.23 25.73 -28.40
C GLY A 52 -14.53 26.94 -27.78
N ARG A 53 -13.32 26.76 -27.21
CA ARG A 53 -12.50 27.86 -26.67
C ARG A 53 -12.11 28.87 -27.75
N ALA A 54 -11.68 28.40 -28.91
CA ALA A 54 -11.33 29.26 -30.03
C ALA A 54 -12.55 30.05 -30.55
N ALA A 55 -13.70 29.39 -30.69
CA ALA A 55 -14.94 30.04 -31.08
C ALA A 55 -15.37 31.12 -30.08
N GLN A 56 -15.29 30.84 -28.78
CA GLN A 56 -15.60 31.84 -27.73
C GLN A 56 -14.63 33.02 -27.79
N GLY A 57 -13.33 32.77 -27.91
CA GLY A 57 -12.33 33.83 -28.05
C GLY A 57 -12.58 34.73 -29.26
N ASN A 58 -13.00 34.15 -30.39
CA ASN A 58 -13.37 34.91 -31.58
C ASN A 58 -14.63 35.76 -31.35
N ILE A 59 -15.65 35.24 -30.65
CA ILE A 59 -16.87 35.99 -30.31
C ILE A 59 -16.53 37.18 -29.42
N ASP A 60 -15.74 36.97 -28.36
CA ASP A 60 -15.34 38.02 -27.43
C ASP A 60 -14.51 39.11 -28.15
N GLN A 61 -13.60 38.70 -29.05
CA GLN A 61 -12.83 39.63 -29.89
C GLN A 61 -13.69 40.44 -30.86
N LEU A 62 -14.68 39.79 -31.50
CA LEU A 62 -15.61 40.48 -32.40
C LEU A 62 -16.45 41.52 -31.65
N GLN A 63 -16.88 41.21 -30.42
CA GLN A 63 -17.62 42.15 -29.58
C GLN A 63 -16.77 43.38 -29.24
N VAL A 64 -15.52 43.19 -28.81
CA VAL A 64 -14.59 44.30 -28.55
C VAL A 64 -14.33 45.11 -29.83
N GLY A 65 -14.16 44.44 -30.97
CA GLY A 65 -13.97 45.08 -32.27
C GLY A 65 -15.15 45.97 -32.69
N GLN A 66 -16.39 45.50 -32.46
CA GLN A 66 -17.61 46.28 -32.74
C GLN A 66 -17.69 47.54 -31.89
N ILE A 67 -17.43 47.45 -30.58
CA ILE A 67 -17.46 48.61 -29.68
C ILE A 67 -16.33 49.58 -30.04
N THR A 68 -15.15 49.06 -30.39
CA THR A 68 -14.01 49.89 -30.83
C THR A 68 -14.35 50.67 -32.11
N GLN A 69 -15.08 50.07 -33.05
CA GLN A 69 -15.54 50.77 -34.26
C GLN A 69 -16.54 51.89 -33.92
N GLN A 70 -17.46 51.65 -32.98
CA GLN A 70 -18.39 52.68 -32.50
C GLN A 70 -17.65 53.84 -31.81
N LEU A 71 -16.64 53.52 -31.00
CA LEU A 71 -15.79 54.51 -30.35
C LEU A 71 -15.10 55.42 -31.37
N GLU A 72 -14.56 54.83 -32.45
CA GLU A 72 -13.91 55.62 -33.49
C GLU A 72 -14.89 56.57 -34.19
N GLN A 73 -16.12 56.13 -34.45
CA GLN A 73 -17.17 56.98 -35.03
C GLN A 73 -17.53 58.16 -34.10
N VAL A 74 -17.66 57.90 -32.79
CA VAL A 74 -17.96 58.94 -31.81
C VAL A 74 -16.78 59.92 -31.68
N ARG A 75 -15.54 59.43 -31.73
CA ARG A 75 -14.34 60.28 -31.74
C ARG A 75 -14.28 61.22 -32.94
N GLU A 76 -14.62 60.72 -34.13
CA GLU A 76 -14.71 61.58 -35.31
C GLU A 76 -15.82 62.63 -35.16
N GLN A 77 -16.97 62.28 -34.59
CA GLN A 77 -18.06 63.23 -34.33
C GLN A 77 -17.68 64.27 -33.27
N LEU A 78 -16.97 63.84 -32.22
CA LEU A 78 -16.45 64.70 -31.16
C LEU A 78 -15.43 65.71 -31.73
N ASP A 79 -14.46 65.25 -32.52
CA ASP A 79 -13.46 66.12 -33.15
C ASP A 79 -14.12 67.17 -34.07
N ASN A 80 -15.13 66.79 -34.83
CA ASN A 80 -15.91 67.73 -35.63
C ASN A 80 -16.69 68.74 -34.77
N ALA A 81 -17.36 68.27 -33.71
CA ALA A 81 -18.12 69.13 -32.80
C ALA A 81 -17.22 70.11 -32.01
N GLU A 82 -16.01 69.68 -31.63
CA GLU A 82 -15.01 70.54 -30.98
C GLU A 82 -14.50 71.63 -31.92
N LYS A 83 -14.24 71.30 -33.19
CA LYS A 83 -13.88 72.29 -34.22
C LYS A 83 -14.99 73.31 -34.46
N ASP A 84 -16.24 72.85 -34.54
CA ASP A 84 -17.40 73.73 -34.69
C ASP A 84 -17.59 74.65 -33.49
N LEU A 85 -17.45 74.12 -32.27
CA LEU A 85 -17.49 74.91 -31.04
C LEU A 85 -16.39 75.97 -31.03
N ALA A 86 -15.15 75.61 -31.36
CA ALA A 86 -14.05 76.55 -31.44
C ALA A 86 -14.31 77.68 -32.45
N LEU A 87 -14.92 77.35 -33.60
CA LEU A 87 -15.34 78.36 -34.58
C LEU A 87 -16.41 79.29 -34.00
N GLN A 88 -17.46 78.77 -33.34
CA GLN A 88 -18.52 79.59 -32.75
C GLN A 88 -18.00 80.47 -31.59
N GLN A 89 -17.03 79.98 -30.83
CA GLN A 89 -16.34 80.75 -29.79
C GLN A 89 -15.53 81.90 -30.38
N ASN A 90 -14.78 81.64 -31.46
CA ASN A 90 -14.04 82.70 -32.16
C ASN A 90 -14.98 83.79 -32.69
N ILE A 91 -16.12 83.42 -33.30
CA ILE A 91 -17.15 84.38 -33.76
C ILE A 91 -17.69 85.19 -32.58
N LEU A 92 -17.95 84.56 -31.44
CA LEU A 92 -18.42 85.24 -30.23
C LEU A 92 -17.40 86.27 -29.74
N ASP A 93 -16.11 85.91 -29.73
CA ASP A 93 -15.02 86.79 -29.30
C ASP A 93 -14.80 87.97 -30.27
N GLU A 94 -15.09 87.81 -31.56
CA GLU A 94 -15.10 88.89 -32.56
C GLU A 94 -16.32 89.82 -32.43
N ILE A 95 -17.51 89.26 -32.15
CA ILE A 95 -18.76 90.04 -32.03
C ILE A 95 -18.78 90.88 -30.75
N ARG A 96 -18.22 90.37 -29.64
CA ARG A 96 -18.22 91.05 -28.33
C ARG A 96 -17.71 92.51 -28.39
N PRO A 97 -16.50 92.81 -28.92
CA PRO A 97 -16.03 94.19 -29.04
C PRO A 97 -16.85 95.04 -30.03
N ALA A 98 -17.38 94.44 -31.09
CA ALA A 98 -18.22 95.15 -32.06
C ALA A 98 -19.56 95.61 -31.46
N VAL A 99 -20.13 94.84 -30.53
CA VAL A 99 -21.32 95.23 -29.77
C VAL A 99 -21.00 96.31 -28.73
N GLU A 100 -19.85 96.24 -28.06
CA GLU A 100 -19.36 97.29 -27.15
C GLU A 100 -19.16 98.63 -27.86
N ALA A 101 -18.66 98.59 -29.11
CA ALA A 101 -18.54 99.75 -29.99
C ALA A 101 -19.89 100.24 -30.58
N GLY A 102 -21.01 99.54 -30.31
CA GLY A 102 -22.34 99.89 -30.80
C GLY A 102 -22.61 99.55 -32.27
N ALA A 103 -21.72 98.81 -32.94
CA ALA A 103 -21.83 98.46 -34.36
C ALA A 103 -22.79 97.28 -34.63
N ILE A 104 -23.11 96.49 -33.61
CA ILE A 104 -23.96 95.29 -33.70
C ILE A 104 -25.02 95.31 -32.58
N ALA A 105 -26.20 94.76 -32.85
CA ALA A 105 -27.29 94.65 -31.87
C ALA A 105 -26.98 93.64 -30.75
N ARG A 106 -27.33 93.96 -29.50
CA ARG A 106 -27.18 93.05 -28.34
C ARG A 106 -27.89 91.70 -28.51
N LEU A 107 -29.00 91.66 -29.25
CA LEU A 107 -29.70 90.43 -29.57
C LEU A 107 -28.81 89.43 -30.34
N GLN A 108 -27.93 89.93 -31.22
CA GLN A 108 -27.00 89.09 -31.97
C GLN A 108 -25.98 88.41 -31.05
N LEU A 109 -25.47 89.15 -30.05
CA LEU A 109 -24.56 88.59 -29.05
C LEU A 109 -25.24 87.46 -28.27
N GLN A 110 -26.46 87.71 -27.78
CA GLN A 110 -27.22 86.72 -27.02
C GLN A 110 -27.53 85.45 -27.84
N GLN A 111 -27.86 85.59 -29.12
CA GLN A 111 -28.06 84.44 -30.01
C GLN A 111 -26.76 83.64 -30.18
N GLN A 112 -25.62 84.33 -30.36
CA GLN A 112 -24.33 83.69 -30.50
C GLN A 112 -23.89 82.97 -29.22
N GLU A 113 -24.13 83.56 -28.04
CA GLU A 113 -23.88 82.91 -26.74
C GLU A 113 -24.72 81.63 -26.57
N GLN A 114 -25.99 81.65 -27.01
CA GLN A 114 -26.83 80.46 -27.01
C GLN A 114 -26.31 79.39 -27.97
N GLU A 115 -25.83 79.76 -29.16
CA GLU A 115 -25.22 78.81 -30.11
C GLU A 115 -23.95 78.17 -29.53
N VAL A 116 -23.06 78.95 -28.90
CA VAL A 116 -21.87 78.41 -28.21
C VAL A 116 -22.28 77.46 -27.08
N SER A 117 -23.28 77.84 -26.27
CA SER A 117 -23.82 76.98 -25.21
C SER A 117 -24.39 75.66 -25.74
N ASN A 118 -25.13 75.71 -26.86
CA ASN A 118 -25.68 74.53 -27.52
C ASN A 118 -24.57 73.61 -28.06
N ARG A 119 -23.54 74.18 -28.71
CA ARG A 119 -22.37 73.43 -29.21
C ARG A 119 -21.55 72.82 -28.09
N GLN A 120 -21.40 73.54 -26.98
CA GLN A 120 -20.72 73.03 -25.78
C GLN A 120 -21.45 71.80 -25.24
N THR A 121 -22.79 71.90 -25.09
CA THR A 121 -23.62 70.76 -24.65
C THR A 121 -23.49 69.57 -25.59
N GLN A 122 -23.38 69.81 -26.91
CA GLN A 122 -23.18 68.76 -27.89
C GLN A 122 -21.81 68.06 -27.74
N VAL A 123 -20.73 68.82 -27.56
CA VAL A 123 -19.40 68.27 -27.27
C VAL A 123 -19.41 67.44 -25.99
N ASP A 124 -20.02 67.96 -24.93
CA ASP A 124 -20.11 67.26 -23.65
C ASP A 124 -20.88 65.93 -23.79
N SER A 125 -21.96 65.90 -24.59
CA SER A 125 -22.70 64.66 -24.85
C SER A 125 -21.87 63.60 -25.59
N PHE A 126 -21.02 64.00 -26.55
CA PHE A 126 -20.15 63.06 -27.26
C PHE A 126 -18.99 62.57 -26.38
N ARG A 127 -18.47 63.42 -25.47
CA ARG A 127 -17.47 63.00 -24.48
C ARG A 127 -18.02 61.97 -23.51
N GLU A 128 -19.24 62.18 -23.00
CA GLU A 128 -19.91 61.19 -22.15
C GLU A 128 -20.13 59.86 -22.89
N GLU A 129 -20.47 59.91 -24.18
CA GLU A 129 -20.61 58.71 -25.00
C GLU A 129 -19.27 58.01 -25.25
N GLU A 130 -18.19 58.76 -25.50
CA GLU A 130 -16.82 58.23 -25.60
C GLU A 130 -16.43 57.48 -24.31
N ASP A 131 -16.60 58.12 -23.15
CA ASP A 131 -16.28 57.54 -21.84
C ASP A 131 -17.08 56.27 -21.57
N ARG A 132 -18.37 56.27 -21.93
CA ARG A 132 -19.24 55.09 -21.82
C ARG A 132 -18.73 53.93 -22.68
N LEU A 133 -18.30 54.20 -23.91
CA LEU A 133 -17.77 53.18 -24.82
C LEU A 133 -16.42 52.63 -24.34
N LEU A 134 -15.53 53.49 -23.83
CA LEU A 134 -14.25 53.07 -23.23
C LEU A 134 -14.46 52.13 -22.03
N LEU A 135 -15.44 52.46 -21.17
CA LEU A 135 -15.82 51.58 -20.06
C LEU A 135 -16.36 50.24 -20.56
N ALA A 136 -17.20 50.24 -21.59
CA ALA A 136 -17.74 49.02 -22.19
C ALA A 136 -16.65 48.12 -22.79
N ILE A 137 -15.63 48.70 -23.44
CA ILE A 137 -14.45 47.96 -23.94
C ILE A 137 -13.72 47.30 -22.77
N THR A 138 -13.45 48.05 -21.71
CA THR A 138 -12.75 47.55 -20.52
C THR A 138 -13.51 46.38 -19.88
N GLN A 139 -14.84 46.51 -19.74
CA GLN A 139 -15.70 45.46 -19.20
C GLN A 139 -15.71 44.21 -20.11
N ALA A 140 -15.81 44.39 -21.43
CA ALA A 140 -15.77 43.28 -22.38
C ALA A 140 -14.43 42.52 -22.33
N GLN A 141 -13.31 43.25 -22.23
CA GLN A 141 -11.97 42.65 -22.07
C GLN A 141 -11.83 41.90 -20.75
N GLN A 142 -12.37 42.43 -19.65
CA GLN A 142 -12.38 41.74 -18.37
C GLN A 142 -13.23 40.45 -18.42
N GLN A 143 -14.39 40.50 -19.07
CA GLN A 143 -15.25 39.31 -19.23
C GLN A 143 -14.53 38.22 -20.04
N GLN A 144 -13.79 38.61 -21.09
CA GLN A 144 -12.98 37.67 -21.88
C GLN A 144 -11.95 36.94 -21.00
N VAL A 145 -11.21 37.67 -20.16
CA VAL A 145 -10.24 37.06 -19.24
C VAL A 145 -10.93 36.15 -18.23
N GLN A 146 -12.07 36.57 -17.67
CA GLN A 146 -12.85 35.74 -16.73
C GLN A 146 -13.37 34.45 -17.36
N ASN A 147 -13.86 34.50 -18.60
CA ASN A 147 -14.35 33.34 -19.32
C ASN A 147 -13.24 32.29 -19.53
N VAL A 148 -12.03 32.74 -19.89
CA VAL A 148 -10.87 31.87 -20.09
C VAL A 148 -10.40 31.28 -18.77
N VAL A 149 -10.21 32.11 -17.74
CA VAL A 149 -9.74 31.66 -16.43
C VAL A 149 -10.74 30.70 -15.77
N GLY A 150 -12.03 31.01 -15.79
CA GLY A 150 -13.07 30.14 -15.22
C GLY A 150 -13.17 28.79 -15.94
N ALA A 151 -12.92 28.75 -17.25
CA ALA A 151 -12.87 27.49 -18.00
C ALA A 151 -11.66 26.62 -17.63
N ASP A 152 -10.52 27.22 -17.28
CA ASP A 152 -9.33 26.50 -16.83
C ASP A 152 -9.46 26.06 -15.37
N GLU A 153 -10.02 26.90 -14.50
CA GLU A 153 -10.34 26.56 -13.10
C GLU A 153 -11.25 25.33 -13.02
N GLY A 154 -12.31 25.28 -13.83
CA GLY A 154 -13.20 24.12 -13.87
C GLY A 154 -12.52 22.82 -14.35
N LEU A 155 -11.42 22.88 -15.12
CA LEU A 155 -10.62 21.69 -15.45
C LEU A 155 -9.71 21.29 -14.29
N LEU A 156 -9.10 22.24 -13.60
CA LEU A 156 -8.26 21.98 -12.42
C LEU A 156 -9.07 21.33 -11.30
N ASP A 157 -10.31 21.78 -11.06
CA ASP A 157 -11.21 21.18 -10.07
C ASP A 157 -11.53 19.71 -10.42
N ARG A 158 -11.73 19.41 -11.71
CA ARG A 158 -11.95 18.02 -12.17
C ARG A 158 -10.71 17.16 -11.98
N ILE A 159 -9.52 17.69 -12.26
CA ILE A 159 -8.25 17.00 -12.02
C ILE A 159 -8.13 16.69 -10.52
N ALA A 160 -8.34 17.69 -9.66
CA ALA A 160 -8.27 17.53 -8.21
C ALA A 160 -9.29 16.50 -7.71
N ALA A 161 -10.54 16.55 -8.20
CA ALA A 161 -11.55 15.55 -7.86
C ALA A 161 -11.12 14.13 -8.27
N ASN A 162 -10.60 13.95 -9.48
CA ASN A 162 -10.08 12.66 -9.93
C ASN A 162 -8.87 12.19 -9.11
N ASP A 163 -7.97 13.10 -8.71
CA ASP A 163 -6.82 12.77 -7.86
C ASP A 163 -7.28 12.26 -6.49
N THR A 164 -8.35 12.83 -5.91
CA THR A 164 -8.94 12.29 -4.67
C THR A 164 -9.52 10.88 -4.86
N GLN A 165 -10.13 10.59 -6.01
CA GLN A 165 -10.63 9.26 -6.33
C GLN A 165 -9.49 8.25 -6.51
N ILE A 166 -8.41 8.64 -7.19
CA ILE A 166 -7.20 7.82 -7.34
C ILE A 166 -6.60 7.49 -5.97
N ALA A 167 -6.42 8.50 -5.10
CA ALA A 167 -5.90 8.28 -3.75
C ALA A 167 -6.79 7.33 -2.92
N THR A 168 -8.12 7.46 -3.08
CA THR A 168 -9.08 6.56 -2.42
C THR A 168 -8.92 5.13 -2.93
N ILE A 169 -8.83 4.93 -4.25
CA ILE A 169 -8.61 3.61 -4.85
C ILE A 169 -7.28 3.03 -4.39
N ASP A 170 -6.20 3.83 -4.35
CA ASP A 170 -4.87 3.40 -3.91
C ASP A 170 -4.89 2.91 -2.45
N SER A 171 -5.65 3.60 -1.58
CA SER A 171 -5.86 3.15 -0.20
C SER A 171 -6.63 1.82 -0.12
N GLN A 172 -7.62 1.61 -0.99
CA GLN A 172 -8.40 0.37 -1.05
C GLN A 172 -7.54 -0.80 -1.56
N LEU A 173 -6.77 -0.58 -2.63
CA LEU A 173 -5.84 -1.58 -3.17
C LEU A 173 -4.80 -1.98 -2.11
N THR A 174 -4.22 -1.01 -1.41
CA THR A 174 -3.25 -1.27 -0.34
C THR A 174 -3.87 -2.10 0.79
N ARG A 175 -5.13 -1.81 1.17
CA ARG A 175 -5.84 -2.59 2.17
C ARG A 175 -6.05 -4.04 1.72
N ILE A 176 -6.51 -4.25 0.49
CA ILE A 176 -6.73 -5.60 -0.06
C ILE A 176 -5.41 -6.39 -0.13
N ILE A 177 -4.31 -5.75 -0.52
CA ILE A 177 -2.99 -6.39 -0.54
C ILE A 177 -2.60 -6.85 0.86
N LEU A 178 -2.70 -5.96 1.85
CA LEU A 178 -2.37 -6.28 3.24
C LEU A 178 -3.27 -7.37 3.82
N GLU A 179 -4.56 -7.36 3.50
CA GLU A 179 -5.49 -8.42 3.91
C GLU A 179 -5.11 -9.78 3.31
N ASN A 180 -4.75 -9.81 2.03
CA ASN A 180 -4.30 -11.04 1.36
C ASN A 180 -2.95 -11.53 1.92
N GLU A 181 -2.01 -10.64 2.23
CA GLU A 181 -0.73 -10.99 2.87
C GLU A 181 -0.96 -11.63 4.23
N ASN A 182 -1.82 -11.02 5.07
CA ASN A 182 -2.17 -11.60 6.38
C ASN A 182 -2.85 -12.97 6.25
N GLN A 183 -3.73 -13.14 5.25
CA GLN A 183 -4.37 -14.45 4.98
C GLN A 183 -3.35 -15.48 4.51
N LEU A 184 -2.39 -15.08 3.68
CA LEU A 184 -1.31 -15.96 3.23
C LEU A 184 -0.47 -16.43 4.42
N ASP A 185 -0.02 -15.52 5.28
CA ASP A 185 0.76 -15.84 6.48
C ASP A 185 0.00 -16.80 7.42
N GLN A 186 -1.31 -16.61 7.58
CA GLN A 186 -2.17 -17.49 8.38
C GLN A 186 -2.26 -18.90 7.77
N LEU A 187 -2.48 -18.98 6.46
CA LEU A 187 -2.58 -20.26 5.75
C LEU A 187 -1.23 -20.99 5.72
N GLU A 188 -0.12 -20.28 5.58
CA GLU A 188 1.23 -20.86 5.66
C GLU A 188 1.50 -21.45 7.05
N ALA A 189 1.14 -20.72 8.11
CA ALA A 189 1.24 -21.23 9.48
C ALA A 189 0.33 -22.45 9.73
N GLU A 190 -0.88 -22.47 9.15
CA GLU A 190 -1.79 -23.62 9.21
C GLU A 190 -1.21 -24.83 8.47
N ILE A 191 -0.63 -24.63 7.29
CA ILE A 191 0.06 -25.68 6.52
C ILE A 191 1.22 -26.26 7.33
N GLU A 192 2.07 -25.42 7.92
CA GLU A 192 3.20 -25.88 8.76
C GLU A 192 2.73 -26.73 9.95
N GLN A 193 1.64 -26.30 10.62
CA GLN A 193 1.04 -27.07 11.71
C GLN A 193 0.51 -28.43 11.26
N LEU A 194 -0.17 -28.49 10.10
CA LEU A 194 -0.70 -29.72 9.53
C LEU A 194 0.41 -30.66 9.04
N GLU A 195 1.47 -30.13 8.44
CA GLU A 195 2.65 -30.89 8.03
C GLU A 195 3.34 -31.50 9.25
N TYR A 196 3.53 -30.74 10.33
CA TYR A 196 4.06 -31.25 11.59
C TYR A 196 3.18 -32.35 12.19
N ALA A 197 1.85 -32.19 12.15
CA ALA A 197 0.91 -33.22 12.62
C ALA A 197 0.97 -34.49 11.76
N LEU A 198 1.16 -34.35 10.45
CA LEU A 198 1.29 -35.47 9.51
C LEU A 198 2.62 -36.21 9.70
N GLU A 199 3.73 -35.50 9.91
CA GLU A 199 5.04 -36.11 10.19
C GLU A 199 4.99 -36.96 11.47
N ASN A 200 4.28 -36.48 12.50
CA ASN A 200 4.12 -37.19 13.76
C ASN A 200 3.04 -38.29 13.74
N GLN A 201 2.38 -38.53 12.60
CA GLN A 201 1.48 -39.68 12.43
C GLN A 201 2.25 -40.99 12.25
N ASP A 202 3.44 -40.91 11.63
CA ASP A 202 4.32 -42.06 11.41
C ASP A 202 5.31 -42.20 12.58
N LEU A 203 5.02 -43.13 13.49
CA LEU A 203 5.92 -43.42 14.60
C LEU A 203 7.15 -44.20 14.10
N ARG A 204 8.31 -43.52 14.09
CA ARG A 204 9.61 -44.13 13.78
C ARG A 204 10.34 -44.56 15.05
N ALA A 205 11.07 -45.67 14.97
CA ALA A 205 11.90 -46.13 16.06
C ALA A 205 13.04 -45.12 16.34
N PRO A 206 13.16 -44.55 17.56
CA PRO A 206 14.24 -43.61 17.89
C PRO A 206 15.61 -44.28 18.02
N VAL A 207 15.63 -45.60 18.23
CA VAL A 207 16.84 -46.43 18.40
C VAL A 207 16.66 -47.77 17.68
N ALA A 208 17.76 -48.33 17.19
CA ALA A 208 17.77 -49.69 16.65
C ALA A 208 17.59 -50.71 17.79
N GLY A 209 16.69 -51.67 17.61
CA GLY A 209 16.37 -52.66 18.62
C GLY A 209 15.22 -53.57 18.21
N GLN A 210 14.81 -54.42 19.14
CA GLN A 210 13.68 -55.33 18.98
C GLN A 210 12.41 -54.73 19.55
N VAL A 211 11.31 -54.86 18.80
CA VAL A 211 9.98 -54.43 19.23
C VAL A 211 9.41 -55.45 20.21
N PHE A 212 8.98 -54.98 21.37
CA PHE A 212 8.39 -55.77 22.44
C PHE A 212 7.03 -55.17 22.84
N ASN A 213 6.15 -56.02 23.40
CA ASN A 213 4.85 -55.63 23.93
C ASN A 213 4.00 -54.72 22.99
N LEU A 214 3.88 -55.10 21.71
CA LEU A 214 3.05 -54.38 20.74
C LEU A 214 1.56 -54.64 21.00
N GLN A 215 0.82 -53.60 21.38
CA GLN A 215 -0.59 -53.70 21.81
C GLN A 215 -1.61 -53.19 20.77
N VAL A 216 -1.15 -52.81 19.56
CA VAL A 216 -1.99 -52.18 18.53
C VAL A 216 -2.40 -53.12 17.41
N SER A 217 -3.53 -52.82 16.77
CA SER A 217 -4.06 -53.52 15.60
C SER A 217 -4.79 -52.53 14.68
N PRO A 218 -4.99 -52.83 13.38
CA PRO A 218 -5.71 -51.92 12.48
C PRO A 218 -7.11 -51.56 13.01
N GLY A 219 -7.41 -50.26 13.07
CA GLY A 219 -8.66 -49.74 13.64
C GLY A 219 -8.66 -49.50 15.15
N TYR A 220 -7.55 -49.78 15.84
CA TYR A 220 -7.35 -49.41 17.25
C TYR A 220 -7.15 -47.90 17.40
N VAL A 221 -7.86 -47.29 18.36
CA VAL A 221 -7.72 -45.87 18.71
C VAL A 221 -6.79 -45.76 19.92
N ALA A 222 -5.57 -45.28 19.71
CA ALA A 222 -4.58 -45.15 20.76
C ALA A 222 -4.82 -43.91 21.64
N ASN A 223 -4.58 -44.05 22.94
CA ASN A 223 -4.60 -42.94 23.90
C ASN A 223 -3.15 -42.51 24.22
N ALA A 224 -2.91 -41.21 24.33
CA ALA A 224 -1.56 -40.67 24.59
C ALA A 224 -0.96 -41.07 25.96
N SER A 225 -1.75 -41.63 26.87
CA SER A 225 -1.33 -41.99 28.23
C SER A 225 -0.90 -43.45 28.38
N GLU A 226 -1.12 -44.28 27.36
CA GLU A 226 -0.84 -45.72 27.42
C GLU A 226 0.28 -46.09 26.45
N PRO A 227 1.34 -46.78 26.91
CA PRO A 227 2.40 -47.23 26.03
C PRO A 227 1.87 -48.33 25.08
N ILE A 228 1.96 -48.08 23.78
CA ILE A 228 1.46 -48.98 22.73
C ILE A 228 2.49 -50.00 22.23
N LEU A 229 3.78 -49.73 22.47
CA LEU A 229 4.92 -50.59 22.12
C LEU A 229 6.13 -50.21 22.97
N GLU A 230 7.05 -51.16 23.14
CA GLU A 230 8.37 -50.94 23.74
C GLU A 230 9.45 -51.33 22.72
N ILE A 231 10.57 -50.59 22.72
CA ILE A 231 11.73 -50.94 21.90
C ILE A 231 12.88 -51.24 22.84
N VAL A 232 13.39 -52.46 22.76
CA VAL A 232 14.57 -52.92 23.50
C VAL A 232 15.78 -52.76 22.59
N PRO A 233 16.72 -51.83 22.87
CA PRO A 233 17.89 -51.64 22.03
C PRO A 233 18.72 -52.92 21.90
N ASP A 234 19.32 -53.16 20.72
CA ASP A 234 20.26 -54.28 20.50
C ASP A 234 21.65 -54.02 21.13
N ASP A 235 21.72 -53.06 22.05
CA ASP A 235 22.94 -52.62 22.70
C ASP A 235 23.45 -53.66 23.72
N THR A 236 24.59 -53.37 24.33
CA THR A 236 25.17 -54.25 25.35
C THR A 236 24.19 -54.50 26.50
N LEU A 237 23.88 -55.78 26.75
CA LEU A 237 23.07 -56.22 27.89
C LEU A 237 23.67 -55.69 29.21
N VAL A 238 22.81 -55.27 30.14
CA VAL A 238 23.18 -54.73 31.45
C VAL A 238 22.37 -55.45 32.51
N ALA A 239 23.03 -56.08 33.46
CA ALA A 239 22.34 -56.68 34.61
C ALA A 239 22.33 -55.66 35.76
N ARG A 240 21.17 -55.50 36.40
CA ARG A 240 21.08 -54.81 37.68
C ARG A 240 20.91 -55.87 38.75
N VAL A 241 21.91 -56.00 39.60
CA VAL A 241 21.90 -56.96 40.71
C VAL A 241 21.74 -56.17 42.00
N PHE A 242 20.94 -56.68 42.92
CA PHE A 242 20.82 -56.10 44.26
C PHE A 242 21.81 -56.82 45.17
N ILE A 243 22.61 -56.04 45.90
CA ILE A 243 23.58 -56.56 46.87
C ILE A 243 23.15 -56.09 48.25
N THR A 244 23.26 -56.98 49.24
CA THR A 244 22.92 -56.64 50.61
C THR A 244 23.92 -55.63 51.17
N ASN A 245 23.48 -54.81 52.12
CA ASN A 245 24.39 -53.88 52.83
C ASN A 245 25.55 -54.60 53.54
N ARG A 246 25.41 -55.89 53.85
CA ARG A 246 26.48 -56.68 54.45
C ARG A 246 27.59 -56.99 53.46
N ASP A 247 27.22 -57.25 52.21
CA ASP A 247 28.13 -57.76 51.19
C ASP A 247 28.72 -56.64 50.31
N ILE A 248 28.09 -55.44 50.29
CA ILE A 248 28.56 -54.30 49.49
C ILE A 248 30.00 -53.87 49.82
N GLY A 249 30.44 -54.05 51.07
CA GLY A 249 31.80 -53.71 51.50
C GLY A 249 32.90 -54.56 50.84
N PHE A 250 32.53 -55.68 50.22
CA PHE A 250 33.44 -56.57 49.51
C PHE A 250 33.37 -56.44 48.00
N VAL A 251 32.43 -55.64 47.47
CA VAL A 251 32.27 -55.43 46.03
C VAL A 251 32.95 -54.14 45.62
N LYS A 252 33.95 -54.26 44.74
CA LYS A 252 34.71 -53.12 44.21
C LYS A 252 34.60 -53.05 42.71
N GLN A 253 34.55 -51.82 42.20
CA GLN A 253 34.52 -51.58 40.75
C GLN A 253 35.89 -51.88 40.09
N ARG A 254 36.99 -51.70 40.83
CA ARG A 254 38.38 -51.97 40.40
C ARG A 254 39.16 -52.62 41.53
N LEU A 255 40.14 -53.46 41.18
CA LEU A 255 40.94 -54.20 42.15
C LEU A 255 41.90 -53.29 42.95
N ASP A 256 42.44 -52.24 42.32
CA ASP A 256 43.28 -51.20 42.90
C ASP A 256 42.85 -49.81 42.38
N GLU A 257 43.00 -48.75 43.18
CA GLU A 257 42.72 -47.37 42.76
C GLU A 257 43.76 -46.84 41.76
N ARG A 258 44.96 -47.47 41.73
CA ARG A 258 46.08 -47.11 40.84
C ARG A 258 46.13 -47.88 39.53
N GLU A 259 45.48 -49.04 39.44
CA GLU A 259 45.41 -49.84 38.22
C GLU A 259 44.04 -49.69 37.53
N SER A 260 44.02 -49.76 36.20
CA SER A 260 42.80 -49.56 35.39
C SER A 260 42.10 -50.88 35.01
N GLU A 261 42.47 -51.99 35.65
CA GLU A 261 41.91 -53.31 35.34
C GLU A 261 40.50 -53.47 35.99
N PRO A 262 39.47 -53.80 35.21
CA PRO A 262 38.13 -54.01 35.74
C PRO A 262 38.01 -55.31 36.55
N VAL A 263 37.14 -55.32 37.56
CA VAL A 263 36.81 -56.56 38.28
C VAL A 263 35.87 -57.41 37.42
N MET A 264 36.37 -58.58 37.02
CA MET A 264 35.61 -59.58 36.28
C MET A 264 34.65 -60.34 37.20
N VAL A 265 33.45 -60.60 36.71
CA VAL A 265 32.40 -61.35 37.42
C VAL A 265 31.79 -62.41 36.52
N ASP A 266 31.56 -63.59 37.08
CA ASP A 266 30.91 -64.70 36.37
C ASP A 266 29.41 -64.67 36.69
N VAL A 267 28.56 -64.58 35.66
CA VAL A 267 27.11 -64.66 35.83
C VAL A 267 26.54 -65.92 35.23
N ARG A 268 25.69 -66.56 36.02
CA ARG A 268 24.95 -67.77 35.68
C ARG A 268 23.46 -67.44 35.68
N ILE A 269 22.76 -67.83 34.63
CA ILE A 269 21.32 -67.58 34.45
C ILE A 269 20.59 -68.90 34.68
N ASP A 270 19.70 -68.96 35.68
CA ASP A 270 19.02 -70.21 36.05
C ASP A 270 18.24 -70.86 34.90
N SER A 271 17.69 -70.04 33.99
CA SER A 271 16.97 -70.51 32.81
C SER A 271 17.86 -71.24 31.78
N PHE A 272 19.18 -71.16 31.91
CA PHE A 272 20.17 -71.83 31.05
C PHE A 272 21.21 -72.57 31.91
N PRO A 273 21.14 -73.91 32.03
CA PRO A 273 22.07 -74.68 32.86
C PRO A 273 23.54 -74.44 32.48
N PHE A 274 24.34 -73.97 33.43
CA PHE A 274 25.75 -73.62 33.20
C PHE A 274 26.60 -74.80 32.69
N SER A 275 26.19 -76.05 32.96
CA SER A 275 26.88 -77.26 32.50
C SER A 275 26.88 -77.41 30.97
N GLU A 276 25.91 -76.82 30.28
CA GLU A 276 25.77 -76.90 28.81
C GLU A 276 26.13 -75.59 28.12
N PHE A 277 25.86 -74.44 28.77
CA PHE A 277 25.99 -73.11 28.15
C PHE A 277 27.15 -72.26 28.69
N GLY A 278 27.84 -72.71 29.75
CA GLY A 278 28.93 -71.96 30.40
C GLY A 278 28.45 -70.80 31.27
N ASP A 279 29.40 -70.06 31.83
CA ASP A 279 29.22 -68.78 32.52
C ASP A 279 29.46 -67.59 31.58
N ILE A 280 28.82 -66.47 31.91
CA ILE A 280 28.95 -65.21 31.17
C ILE A 280 29.94 -64.33 31.92
N ASP A 281 31.02 -63.92 31.24
CA ASP A 281 32.01 -62.96 31.76
C ASP A 281 31.47 -61.52 31.75
N GLY A 282 31.62 -60.80 32.86
CA GLY A 282 31.14 -59.43 33.02
C GLY A 282 32.06 -58.53 33.79
N GLU A 283 31.74 -57.24 33.76
CA GLU A 283 32.47 -56.19 34.47
C GLU A 283 31.52 -55.35 35.33
N ILE A 284 31.99 -54.94 36.51
CA ILE A 284 31.29 -53.98 37.36
C ILE A 284 31.49 -52.56 36.82
N ILE A 285 30.44 -51.97 36.24
CA ILE A 285 30.51 -50.64 35.61
C ILE A 285 30.13 -49.52 36.56
N ARG A 286 29.25 -49.77 37.53
CA ARG A 286 28.87 -48.75 38.51
C ARG A 286 28.31 -49.37 39.77
N ILE A 287 28.67 -48.81 40.92
CA ILE A 287 28.03 -49.13 42.20
C ILE A 287 27.15 -47.94 42.59
N GLY A 288 25.86 -48.17 42.85
CA GLY A 288 24.96 -47.13 43.34
C GLY A 288 25.33 -46.74 44.77
N SER A 289 25.36 -45.44 45.07
CA SER A 289 25.71 -44.92 46.40
C SER A 289 24.52 -44.78 47.36
N ASP A 290 23.31 -45.09 46.88
CA ASP A 290 22.06 -44.83 47.60
C ASP A 290 21.26 -46.12 47.78
N ALA A 291 20.68 -46.28 48.99
CA ALA A 291 19.97 -47.47 49.39
C ALA A 291 18.47 -47.33 49.09
N LEU A 292 17.91 -48.30 48.36
CA LEU A 292 16.49 -48.27 48.03
C LEU A 292 15.65 -48.87 49.18
N PRO A 293 14.45 -48.32 49.46
CA PRO A 293 13.50 -48.92 50.40
C PRO A 293 13.05 -50.31 49.90
N PRO A 294 12.68 -51.23 50.80
CA PRO A 294 12.22 -52.58 50.43
C PRO A 294 10.91 -52.52 49.61
N ASP A 295 10.78 -53.38 48.61
CA ASP A 295 9.56 -53.56 47.79
C ASP A 295 9.13 -55.04 47.83
N GLU A 296 7.89 -55.35 47.43
CA GLU A 296 7.29 -56.71 47.50
C GLU A 296 8.11 -57.76 46.75
N ALA A 297 8.85 -57.37 45.70
CA ALA A 297 9.75 -58.26 44.96
C ALA A 297 11.11 -58.48 45.65
N ASN A 298 11.49 -57.65 46.62
CA ASN A 298 12.79 -57.74 47.29
C ASN A 298 12.76 -57.18 48.74
N PRO A 299 12.63 -58.04 49.77
CA PRO A 299 12.44 -57.62 51.16
C PRO A 299 13.71 -57.05 51.85
N PHE A 300 14.84 -56.94 51.14
CA PHE A 300 16.09 -56.44 51.69
C PHE A 300 16.43 -55.06 51.11
N SER A 301 16.72 -54.07 51.98
CA SER A 301 17.23 -52.77 51.52
C SER A 301 18.67 -52.92 51.04
N GLY A 302 18.94 -52.47 49.82
CA GLY A 302 20.23 -52.61 49.17
C GLY A 302 20.47 -51.51 48.15
N SER A 303 21.72 -51.10 48.01
CA SER A 303 22.15 -50.15 46.97
C SER A 303 22.42 -50.94 45.67
N PRO A 304 21.83 -50.57 44.52
CA PRO A 304 22.00 -51.38 43.31
C PRO A 304 23.31 -51.05 42.58
N PRO A 305 24.25 -52.01 42.42
CA PRO A 305 25.25 -51.92 41.35
C PRO A 305 24.59 -52.09 39.97
N LYS A 306 24.97 -51.22 39.03
CA LYS A 306 24.68 -51.40 37.60
C LYS A 306 25.90 -52.10 36.97
N LEU A 307 25.73 -53.36 36.60
CA LEU A 307 26.75 -54.16 35.90
C LEU A 307 26.42 -54.12 34.40
N ARG A 308 27.32 -53.63 33.55
CA ARG A 308 27.12 -53.64 32.09
C ARG A 308 28.06 -54.66 31.48
N TRP A 309 27.51 -55.53 30.65
CA TRP A 309 28.22 -56.61 29.97
C TRP A 309 28.74 -56.13 28.61
N LYS A 310 29.64 -56.88 27.98
CA LYS A 310 29.88 -56.83 26.54
C LYS A 310 29.71 -58.24 26.00
N ALA A 311 28.52 -58.59 25.54
CA ALA A 311 28.27 -59.88 24.87
C ALA A 311 28.25 -59.68 23.35
N ARG A 312 29.07 -60.43 22.61
CA ARG A 312 29.04 -60.48 21.14
C ARG A 312 28.44 -61.83 20.76
N CYS A 313 27.14 -61.86 20.42
CA CYS A 313 26.45 -63.10 20.10
C CYS A 313 26.64 -63.43 18.60
N TYR A 314 27.41 -64.47 18.28
CA TYR A 314 27.44 -65.08 16.95
C TYR A 314 26.41 -66.22 16.93
N ARG A 315 25.36 -66.07 16.13
CA ARG A 315 24.48 -67.20 15.79
C ARG A 315 25.26 -68.15 14.87
N ARG A 316 25.43 -69.41 15.27
CA ARG A 316 25.74 -70.49 14.33
C ARG A 316 24.80 -71.66 14.60
N CYS A 317 23.86 -71.80 13.65
CA CYS A 317 22.76 -72.77 13.52
C CYS A 317 21.63 -72.62 14.54
#